data_AF-A0A968PY27-F1
#
_entry.id   AF-A0A968PY27-F1
#
_cell.length_a   1.000
_cell.length_b   1.000
_cell.length_c   1.000
_cell.angle_alpha   90.00
_cell.angle_beta   90.00
_cell.angle_gamma   90.00
#
_symmetry.space_group_name_H-M   'P 1'
#
loop_
_entity.id
_entity.type
_entity.pdbx_description
1 polymer ?
#
loop_
_entity_poly.entity_id
_entity_poly.type
_entity_poly.pdbx_seq_one_letter_code
_entity_poly.pdbx_strand_id
1 'polypeptide(L)'
;MSISLKKLNAQPSPVCYAVFDDGEVVNLEDMCGEENQQEPTQESGELSAQEYFDLGMEQYGGTYEEAIASFTRAIEADPNNYEYYSMRASAYNSIDNVPAAAADYARVVEILENQGAPEGLIGYFRDMWATSQGGTE
;
A
#
# COMPACT_ATOMS: atom_id res chain seq x y z
N MET A 1 25.92 -43.49 -11.97
CA MET A 1 25.84 -42.65 -10.76
C MET A 1 24.62 -41.78 -10.92
N SER A 2 23.62 -41.98 -10.06
CA SER A 2 22.31 -41.34 -10.18
C SER A 2 22.01 -40.65 -8.85
N ILE A 3 22.03 -39.33 -8.85
CA ILE A 3 21.68 -38.51 -7.68
C ILE A 3 20.15 -38.39 -7.66
N SER A 4 19.51 -38.84 -6.59
CA SER A 4 18.06 -38.69 -6.41
C SER A 4 17.79 -37.57 -5.42
N LEU A 5 17.26 -36.45 -5.91
CA LEU A 5 16.80 -35.31 -5.11
C LEU A 5 15.40 -35.63 -4.56
N LYS A 6 15.25 -35.71 -3.23
CA LYS A 6 13.93 -35.74 -2.57
C LYS A 6 13.67 -34.37 -1.95
N LYS A 7 12.59 -33.70 -2.38
CA LYS A 7 12.09 -32.49 -1.73
C LYS A 7 11.36 -32.90 -0.44
N LEU A 8 11.85 -32.46 0.72
CA LEU A 8 11.03 -32.42 1.94
C LEU A 8 10.23 -31.12 1.91
N ASN A 9 8.91 -31.25 1.82
CA ASN A 9 7.99 -30.12 1.81
C ASN A 9 7.52 -29.83 3.23
N ALA A 10 8.17 -28.88 3.92
CA ALA A 10 7.62 -28.17 5.08
C ALA A 10 8.47 -26.94 5.43
N GLN A 11 7.82 -25.76 5.40
CA GLN A 11 8.19 -24.45 5.99
C GLN A 11 8.71 -23.34 5.02
N PRO A 12 8.33 -22.06 5.26
CA PRO A 12 8.34 -20.99 4.27
C PRO A 12 9.61 -20.11 4.33
N SER A 13 10.78 -20.71 4.12
CA SER A 13 11.99 -19.99 3.68
C SER A 13 13.05 -21.00 3.21
N PRO A 14 13.72 -20.78 2.07
CA PRO A 14 14.70 -21.73 1.56
C PRO A 14 16.02 -21.58 2.33
N VAL A 15 16.18 -22.30 3.44
CA VAL A 15 17.50 -22.48 4.05
C VAL A 15 18.27 -23.49 3.20
N CYS A 16 19.39 -23.06 2.62
CA CYS A 16 20.24 -23.91 1.78
C CYS A 16 21.22 -24.70 2.65
N TYR A 17 21.13 -26.03 2.59
CA TYR A 17 22.07 -26.95 3.23
C TYR A 17 22.79 -27.79 2.17
N ALA A 18 24.08 -28.05 2.37
CA ALA A 18 24.80 -29.07 1.61
C ALA A 18 25.04 -30.29 2.51
N VAL A 19 24.81 -31.49 1.97
CA VAL A 19 25.04 -32.77 2.65
C VAL A 19 26.13 -33.51 1.89
N PHE A 20 27.21 -33.86 2.59
CA PHE A 20 28.33 -34.62 2.02
C PHE A 20 28.15 -36.13 2.27
N ASP A 21 28.84 -36.96 1.47
CA ASP A 21 28.74 -38.44 1.52
C ASP A 21 29.20 -39.05 2.87
N ASP A 22 29.92 -38.29 3.70
CA ASP A 22 30.31 -38.66 5.07
C ASP A 22 29.23 -38.36 6.13
N GLY A 23 28.11 -37.73 5.74
CA GLY A 23 26.98 -37.43 6.61
C GLY A 23 27.08 -36.08 7.34
N GLU A 24 28.12 -35.29 7.09
CA GLU A 24 28.21 -33.91 7.58
C GLU A 24 27.21 -33.00 6.84
N VAL A 25 26.43 -32.26 7.63
CA VAL A 25 25.46 -31.27 7.15
C VAL A 25 26.00 -29.90 7.52
N VAL A 26 26.36 -29.10 6.52
CA VAL A 26 26.79 -27.72 6.70
C VAL A 26 25.65 -26.76 6.38
N ASN A 27 25.37 -25.87 7.32
CA ASN A 27 24.44 -24.78 7.13
C ASN A 27 25.16 -23.63 6.41
N LEU A 28 24.68 -23.24 5.22
CA LEU A 28 25.29 -22.21 4.38
C LEU A 28 24.57 -20.86 4.53
N GLU A 29 24.23 -20.50 5.77
CA GLU A 29 23.53 -19.25 6.14
C GLU A 29 24.23 -17.96 5.65
N ASP A 30 25.51 -18.03 5.25
CA ASP A 30 26.31 -16.87 4.81
C ASP A 30 26.58 -16.81 3.29
N MET A 31 25.97 -17.69 2.46
CA MET A 31 26.22 -17.71 1.00
C MET A 31 25.00 -17.47 0.12
N CYS A 32 23.81 -17.26 0.70
CA CYS A 32 22.68 -16.69 -0.01
C CYS A 32 22.59 -15.22 0.37
N GLY A 33 22.97 -14.36 -0.59
CA GLY A 33 23.04 -12.92 -0.41
C GLY A 33 21.77 -12.34 0.21
N GLU A 34 22.01 -11.33 1.04
CA GLU A 34 21.10 -10.49 1.81
C GLU A 34 19.68 -10.35 1.22
N GLU A 35 18.71 -10.66 2.09
CA GLU A 35 17.26 -10.48 1.90
C GLU A 35 16.94 -9.07 1.38
N ASN A 36 16.50 -8.98 0.13
CA ASN A 36 15.70 -7.86 -0.31
C ASN A 36 14.32 -8.02 0.36
N GLN A 37 14.01 -7.15 1.32
CA GLN A 37 12.72 -7.06 2.03
C GLN A 37 11.61 -6.54 1.12
N GLN A 38 11.41 -7.18 -0.04
CA GLN A 38 10.21 -7.02 -0.83
C GLN A 38 9.44 -8.32 -0.74
N GLU A 39 8.40 -8.29 0.09
CA GLU A 39 7.42 -9.36 0.18
C GLU A 39 6.93 -9.73 -1.23
N PRO A 40 7.00 -11.01 -1.63
CA PRO A 40 6.50 -11.44 -2.92
C PRO A 40 5.00 -11.72 -2.80
N THR A 41 4.15 -10.81 -3.27
CA THR A 41 2.79 -11.18 -3.66
C THR A 41 2.75 -11.43 -5.16
N GLN A 42 2.79 -12.71 -5.52
CA GLN A 42 2.72 -13.19 -6.90
C GLN A 42 1.28 -13.18 -7.42
N GLU A 43 1.10 -12.46 -8.52
CA GLU A 43 0.32 -12.84 -9.72
C GLU A 43 -1.16 -13.24 -9.57
N SER A 44 -2.00 -12.23 -9.70
CA SER A 44 -3.27 -12.34 -10.43
C SER A 44 -3.65 -11.02 -11.12
N GLY A 45 -2.81 -10.49 -12.02
CA GLY A 45 -3.23 -9.43 -12.97
C GLY A 45 -3.87 -8.16 -12.40
N GLU A 46 -3.75 -7.90 -11.10
CA GLU A 46 -4.33 -6.77 -10.40
C GLU A 46 -3.19 -5.98 -9.78
N LEU A 47 -3.18 -4.67 -10.05
CA LEU A 47 -2.17 -3.75 -9.53
C LEU A 47 -2.28 -3.73 -7.99
N SER A 48 -1.15 -3.56 -7.31
CA SER A 48 -1.14 -3.33 -5.87
C SER A 48 -1.81 -1.99 -5.52
N ALA A 49 -2.18 -1.82 -4.24
CA ALA A 49 -2.75 -0.55 -3.76
C ALA A 49 -1.83 0.65 -4.10
N GLN A 50 -0.52 0.46 -3.96
CA GLN A 50 0.47 1.47 -4.28
C GLN A 50 0.56 1.75 -5.78
N GLU A 51 0.52 0.73 -6.63
CA GLU A 51 0.51 0.93 -8.09
C GLU A 51 -0.74 1.66 -8.57
N TYR A 52 -1.91 1.39 -7.97
CA TYR A 52 -3.12 2.16 -8.23
C TYR A 52 -2.99 3.61 -7.77
N PHE A 53 -2.32 3.86 -6.65
CA PHE A 53 -2.04 5.21 -6.19
C PHE A 53 -1.10 5.96 -7.13
N ASP A 54 0.00 5.34 -7.55
CA ASP A 54 0.97 5.93 -8.47
C ASP A 54 0.30 6.26 -9.83
N LEU A 55 -0.57 5.37 -10.31
CA LEU A 55 -1.39 5.60 -11.50
C LEU A 55 -2.34 6.79 -11.32
N GLY A 56 -3.00 6.89 -10.16
CA GLY A 56 -3.86 8.03 -9.84
C GLY A 56 -3.08 9.35 -9.80
N MET A 57 -1.86 9.33 -9.26
CA MET A 57 -0.96 10.48 -9.22
C MET A 57 -0.48 10.92 -10.61
N GLU A 58 -0.25 10.00 -11.54
CA GLU A 58 0.06 10.34 -12.94
C GLU A 58 -1.11 11.06 -13.62
N GLN A 59 -2.34 10.63 -13.32
CA GLN A 59 -3.59 11.18 -13.86
C GLN A 59 -3.99 12.51 -13.18
N TYR A 60 -3.49 12.77 -11.97
CA TYR A 60 -3.82 13.92 -11.11
C TYR A 60 -3.44 15.30 -11.70
N GLY A 61 -2.92 15.38 -12.94
CA GLY A 61 -2.59 16.62 -13.63
C GLY A 61 -3.52 17.02 -14.78
N GLY A 62 -4.56 16.24 -15.07
CA GLY A 62 -5.44 16.52 -16.22
C GLY A 62 -6.65 15.62 -16.38
N THR A 63 -6.66 14.44 -15.77
CA THR A 63 -7.78 13.49 -15.82
C THR A 63 -8.21 13.09 -14.42
N TYR A 64 -8.73 14.08 -13.67
CA TYR A 64 -9.14 13.91 -12.29
C TYR A 64 -10.19 12.80 -12.08
N GLU A 65 -11.11 12.59 -13.03
CA GLU A 65 -12.09 11.50 -12.94
C GLU A 65 -11.44 10.10 -12.99
N GLU A 66 -10.41 9.93 -13.83
CA GLU A 66 -9.63 8.68 -13.89
C GLU A 66 -8.79 8.53 -12.62
N ALA A 67 -8.18 9.61 -12.15
CA ALA A 67 -7.41 9.62 -10.91
C ALA A 67 -8.27 9.17 -9.72
N ILE A 68 -9.52 9.65 -9.63
CA ILE A 68 -10.49 9.22 -8.62
C ILE A 68 -10.76 7.72 -8.70
N ALA A 69 -10.90 7.16 -9.90
CA ALA A 69 -11.11 5.73 -10.08
C ALA A 69 -9.87 4.93 -9.62
N SER A 70 -8.67 5.38 -9.98
CA SER A 70 -7.40 4.77 -9.57
C SER A 70 -7.23 4.82 -8.04
N PHE A 71 -7.45 5.98 -7.40
CA PHE A 71 -7.42 6.09 -5.95
C PHE A 71 -8.50 5.25 -5.26
N THR A 72 -9.67 5.08 -5.88
CA THR A 72 -10.71 4.19 -5.35
C THR A 72 -10.25 2.74 -5.33
N ARG A 73 -9.55 2.28 -6.38
CA ARG A 73 -8.94 0.94 -6.38
C ARG A 73 -7.85 0.80 -5.32
N ALA A 74 -7.04 1.84 -5.12
CA ALA A 74 -6.05 1.87 -4.04
C ALA A 74 -6.71 1.74 -2.66
N ILE A 75 -7.83 2.44 -2.42
CA ILE A 75 -8.62 2.37 -1.19
C ILE A 75 -9.28 0.99 -1.01
N GLU A 76 -9.77 0.37 -2.07
CA GLU A 76 -10.35 -0.98 -2.01
C GLU A 76 -9.28 -2.01 -1.59
N ALA A 77 -8.05 -1.82 -2.06
CA ALA A 77 -6.91 -2.69 -1.74
C ALA A 77 -6.34 -2.43 -0.34
N ASP A 78 -6.23 -1.16 0.09
CA ASP A 78 -5.88 -0.78 1.46
C ASP A 78 -6.78 0.35 1.99
N PRO A 79 -7.86 0.00 2.70
CA PRO A 79 -8.82 0.98 3.20
C PRO A 79 -8.35 1.72 4.45
N ASN A 80 -7.18 1.39 5.01
CA ASN A 80 -6.64 2.01 6.21
C ASN A 80 -5.56 3.06 5.90
N ASN A 81 -5.19 3.23 4.63
CA ASN A 81 -4.24 4.25 4.25
C ASN A 81 -4.94 5.60 4.02
N TYR A 82 -4.71 6.54 4.93
CA TYR A 82 -5.31 7.87 4.86
C TYR A 82 -4.85 8.67 3.64
N GLU A 83 -3.67 8.39 3.10
CA GLU A 83 -3.09 9.12 1.97
C GLU A 83 -3.97 8.95 0.72
N TYR A 84 -4.51 7.75 0.50
CA TYR A 84 -5.35 7.44 -0.66
C TYR A 84 -6.68 8.21 -0.61
N TYR A 85 -7.31 8.30 0.56
CA TYR A 85 -8.49 9.14 0.75
C TYR A 85 -8.16 10.62 0.56
N SER A 86 -7.00 11.08 1.06
CA SER A 86 -6.62 12.49 0.93
C SER A 86 -6.35 12.92 -0.51
N MET A 87 -5.74 12.04 -1.32
CA MET A 87 -5.52 12.30 -2.75
C MET A 87 -6.81 12.24 -3.54
N ARG A 88 -7.70 11.27 -3.23
CA ARG A 88 -9.03 11.22 -3.84
C ARG A 88 -9.87 12.45 -3.51
N ALA A 89 -9.83 12.92 -2.27
CA ALA A 89 -10.49 14.16 -1.85
C ALA A 89 -9.97 15.38 -2.62
N SER A 90 -8.65 15.43 -2.83
CA SER A 90 -8.03 16.51 -3.58
C SER A 90 -8.44 16.47 -5.07
N ALA A 91 -8.54 15.27 -5.66
CA ALA A 91 -9.04 15.10 -7.02
C ALA A 91 -10.53 15.48 -7.15
N TYR A 92 -11.34 15.18 -6.13
CA TYR A 92 -12.72 15.64 -6.05
C TYR A 92 -12.84 17.16 -5.98
N ASN A 93 -11.98 17.84 -5.22
CA ASN A 93 -11.91 19.30 -5.20
C ASN A 93 -11.56 19.88 -6.58
N SER A 94 -10.66 19.22 -7.33
CA SER A 94 -10.27 19.68 -8.67
C SER A 94 -11.40 19.60 -9.71
N ILE A 95 -12.44 18.79 -9.46
CA ILE A 95 -13.66 18.72 -10.29
C ILE A 95 -14.87 19.43 -9.65
N ASP A 96 -14.63 20.29 -8.66
CA ASP A 96 -15.66 21.01 -7.89
C ASP A 96 -16.66 20.07 -7.18
N ASN A 97 -16.33 18.79 -7.00
CA ASN A 97 -17.15 17.84 -6.22
C ASN A 97 -16.81 17.92 -4.73
N VAL A 98 -17.07 19.09 -4.20
CA VAL A 98 -16.84 19.46 -2.82
C VAL A 98 -17.50 18.53 -1.79
N PRO A 99 -18.75 18.05 -1.98
CA PRO A 99 -19.36 17.11 -1.03
C PRO A 99 -18.62 15.78 -0.93
N ALA A 100 -18.12 15.25 -2.04
CA ALA A 100 -17.35 14.01 -2.06
C ALA A 100 -15.96 14.21 -1.41
N ALA A 101 -15.29 15.33 -1.70
CA ALA A 101 -14.02 15.67 -1.06
C ALA A 101 -14.15 15.76 0.46
N ALA A 102 -15.23 16.37 0.96
CA ALA A 102 -15.48 16.49 2.38
C ALA A 102 -15.70 15.12 3.06
N ALA A 103 -16.45 14.23 2.41
CA ALA A 103 -16.65 12.88 2.94
C ALA A 103 -15.31 12.13 3.09
N ASP A 104 -14.41 12.27 2.12
CA ASP A 104 -13.09 11.65 2.16
C ASP A 104 -12.17 12.28 3.22
N TYR A 105 -12.14 13.61 3.37
CA TYR A 105 -11.36 14.24 4.44
C TYR A 105 -11.87 13.88 5.83
N ALA A 106 -13.19 13.74 6.01
CA ALA A 106 -13.74 13.23 7.26
C ALA A 106 -13.21 11.81 7.56
N ARG A 107 -13.14 10.95 6.55
CA ARG A 107 -12.60 9.60 6.70
C ARG A 107 -11.11 9.60 7.05
N VAL A 108 -10.33 10.50 6.47
CA VAL A 108 -8.91 10.71 6.81
C VAL A 108 -8.75 11.02 8.29
N VAL A 109 -9.55 11.95 8.83
CA VAL A 109 -9.51 12.31 10.25
C VAL A 109 -9.79 11.10 11.13
N GLU A 110 -10.82 10.30 10.82
CA GLU A 110 -11.15 9.08 11.58
C GLU A 110 -10.00 8.07 11.58
N ILE A 111 -9.36 7.84 10.42
CA ILE A 111 -8.24 6.90 10.28
C ILE A 111 -7.04 7.39 11.10
N LEU A 112 -6.70 8.67 10.98
CA LEU A 112 -5.57 9.27 11.70
C LEU A 112 -5.78 9.25 13.22
N GLU A 113 -6.99 9.54 13.69
CA GLU A 113 -7.35 9.43 15.11
C GLU A 113 -7.21 7.99 15.60
N ASN A 114 -7.68 7.02 14.82
CA ASN A 114 -7.54 5.60 15.15
C ASN A 114 -6.09 5.12 15.15
N GLN A 115 -5.24 5.67 14.29
CA GLN A 115 -3.81 5.38 14.22
C GLN A 115 -2.98 6.11 15.29
N GLY A 116 -3.57 7.04 16.04
CA GLY A 116 -2.85 7.86 17.01
C GLY A 116 -1.86 8.83 16.34
N ALA A 117 -2.19 9.30 15.14
CA ALA A 117 -1.40 10.26 14.39
C ALA A 117 -1.25 11.59 15.16
N PRO A 118 -0.18 12.38 14.88
CA PRO A 118 0.03 13.66 15.56
C PRO A 118 -1.15 14.62 15.33
N GLU A 119 -1.54 15.34 16.38
CA GLU A 119 -2.66 16.29 16.35
C GLU A 119 -2.51 17.36 15.26
N GLY A 120 -1.29 17.75 14.92
CA GLY A 120 -1.04 18.70 13.82
C GLY A 120 -1.48 18.18 12.46
N LEU A 121 -1.30 16.87 12.18
CA LEU A 121 -1.74 16.26 10.93
C LEU A 121 -3.27 16.12 10.91
N ILE A 122 -3.87 15.72 12.03
CA ILE A 122 -5.32 15.62 12.19
C ILE A 122 -5.98 17.00 12.02
N GLY A 123 -5.40 18.04 12.63
CA GLY A 123 -5.85 19.42 12.51
C GLY A 123 -5.81 19.91 11.07
N TYR A 124 -4.72 19.64 10.34
CA TYR A 124 -4.61 19.98 8.92
C TYR A 124 -5.77 19.42 8.09
N PHE A 125 -6.09 18.12 8.22
CA PHE A 125 -7.21 17.53 7.47
C PHE A 125 -8.58 17.98 7.96
N ARG A 126 -8.72 18.33 9.24
CA ARG A 126 -9.94 18.93 9.78
C ARG A 126 -10.20 20.32 9.16
N ASP A 127 -9.15 21.12 8.97
CA ASP A 127 -9.25 22.42 8.31
C ASP A 127 -9.59 22.27 6.82
N MET A 128 -8.99 21.28 6.14
CA MET A 128 -9.33 20.95 4.74
C MET A 128 -10.79 20.50 4.61
N TRP A 129 -11.27 19.67 5.54
CA TRP A 129 -12.67 19.27 5.63
C TRP A 129 -13.60 20.48 5.84
N ALA A 130 -13.29 21.35 6.80
CA ALA A 130 -14.07 22.56 7.07
C ALA A 130 -14.09 23.53 5.87
N THR A 131 -12.96 23.70 5.21
CA THR A 131 -12.83 24.54 4.01
C THR A 131 -13.66 23.98 2.86
N SER A 132 -13.66 22.65 2.69
CA SER A 132 -14.50 22.00 1.68
C SER A 132 -15.98 22.25 1.93
N GLN A 133 -16.48 22.28 3.17
CA GLN A 133 -17.90 22.55 3.42
C GLN A 133 -18.35 24.00 3.13
N GLY A 134 -17.46 24.87 2.64
CA GLY A 134 -17.76 26.27 2.38
C GLY A 134 -17.99 26.98 3.71
N GLY A 135 -16.89 27.22 4.44
CA GLY A 135 -16.83 27.79 5.78
C GLY A 135 -18.06 28.63 6.14
N THR A 136 -18.98 28.03 6.89
CA THR A 136 -20.10 28.76 7.48
C THR A 136 -19.59 29.41 8.76
N GLU A 137 -19.13 30.65 8.64
CA GLU A 137 -19.20 31.62 9.75
C GLU A 137 -20.63 32.14 9.90
#